data_AF-A0A8X6FIC5-F1
#
_entry.id   AF-A0A8X6FIC5-F1
#
_cell.length_a   1.000
_cell.length_b   1.000
_cell.length_c   1.000
_cell.angle_alpha   90.00
_cell.angle_beta   90.00
_cell.angle_gamma   90.00
#
_symmetry.space_group_name_H-M   'P 1'
#
loop_
_entity.id
_entity.type
_entity.pdbx_description
1 polymer ?
#
loop_
_entity_poly.entity_id
_entity_poly.type
_entity_poly.pdbx_seq_one_letter_code
_entity_poly.pdbx_strand_id
1 'polypeptide(L)'
;IVGFSSTRLLSSWYVRALAEDGKRLFVGAPGSWYWQGQVYSRDLVTNDERKTRESPASDDDSFLGYSSAAGEFTGDTSMDVVVGMPRGNNLTGKAVLYSSLLRNLQNISGEQMGSYFGYSVCVSDVNGDGLDDIVVGAPFFTNLNSKESKYEEGRVYVHYQDKKHFFDIDSRTVLDGSYTKGRFGLSLASLKDINRDGYEDFAVGAPYAGKDGKGVIYIYHGSASGIREKPSQVITPEEFPNVDLNTLGFAVSGSMDMDSNEYPDIVIGAYDSERAIFMRSRPVVNITSSMKLSKDVLSLEDKTCTLKDKTKVAW
;
A
#
# COMPACT_ATOMS: atom_id res chain seq x y z
N ILE A 1 12.89 6.70 -25.36
CA ILE A 1 13.82 7.34 -24.39
C ILE A 1 13.71 8.84 -24.62
N VAL A 2 13.01 9.56 -23.75
CA VAL A 2 12.88 11.03 -23.85
C VAL A 2 14.19 11.63 -23.37
N GLY A 3 14.93 12.26 -24.27
CA GLY A 3 16.20 12.93 -23.95
C GLY A 3 15.94 14.32 -23.39
N PHE A 4 16.33 14.57 -22.14
CA PHE A 4 16.31 15.90 -21.53
C PHE A 4 17.71 16.51 -21.65
N SER A 5 17.83 17.66 -22.33
CA SER A 5 19.13 18.33 -22.55
C SER A 5 19.53 19.21 -21.36
N SER A 6 20.65 18.82 -20.74
CA SER A 6 21.70 19.60 -20.06
C SER A 6 21.35 20.60 -18.93
N THR A 7 22.25 20.60 -17.95
CA THR A 7 22.54 21.62 -16.92
C THR A 7 21.63 21.68 -15.68
N ARG A 8 21.79 20.69 -14.80
CA ARG A 8 21.76 20.75 -13.32
C ARG A 8 21.88 19.30 -12.83
N LEU A 9 22.34 19.07 -11.61
CA LEU A 9 22.59 17.75 -11.01
C LEU A 9 21.29 16.92 -10.93
N LEU A 10 20.76 16.45 -12.05
CA LEU A 10 19.77 15.39 -12.11
C LEU A 10 20.53 14.11 -11.74
N SER A 11 20.59 13.81 -10.45
CA SER A 11 20.96 12.46 -10.02
C SER A 11 20.08 11.47 -10.77
N SER A 12 20.65 10.36 -11.21
CA SER A 12 20.06 9.34 -12.10
C SER A 12 18.89 8.55 -11.50
N TRP A 13 18.21 9.10 -10.51
CA TRP A 13 17.10 8.49 -9.78
C TRP A 13 15.80 9.09 -10.29
N TYR A 14 15.07 8.31 -11.07
CA TYR A 14 13.74 8.66 -11.54
C TYR A 14 12.74 7.66 -10.99
N VAL A 15 11.63 8.15 -10.47
CA VAL A 15 10.46 7.33 -10.14
C VAL A 15 9.37 7.59 -11.17
N ARG A 16 8.60 6.57 -11.53
CA ARG A 16 7.59 6.66 -12.57
C ARG A 16 6.27 6.13 -12.05
N ALA A 17 5.20 6.81 -12.42
CA ALA A 17 3.84 6.31 -12.32
C ALA A 17 3.17 6.48 -13.68
N LEU A 18 2.50 5.43 -14.15
CA LEU A 18 1.66 5.49 -15.33
C LEU A 18 0.21 5.54 -14.84
N ALA A 19 -0.57 6.48 -15.38
CA ALA A 19 -2.01 6.51 -15.20
C ALA A 19 -2.63 5.19 -15.66
N GLU A 20 -3.66 4.71 -14.96
CA GLU A 20 -4.30 3.43 -15.28
C GLU A 20 -4.88 3.40 -16.71
N ASP A 21 -5.34 4.55 -17.21
CA ASP A 21 -5.82 4.69 -18.59
C ASP A 21 -4.71 4.65 -19.65
N GLY A 22 -3.44 4.58 -19.23
CA GLY A 22 -2.26 4.52 -20.08
C GLY A 22 -1.97 5.80 -20.86
N LYS A 23 -2.69 6.90 -20.61
CA LYS A 23 -2.57 8.14 -21.38
C LYS A 23 -1.61 9.15 -20.77
N ARG A 24 -1.28 9.04 -19.48
CA ARG A 24 -0.43 10.00 -18.79
C ARG A 24 0.69 9.34 -18.01
N LEU A 25 1.90 9.86 -18.21
CA LEU A 25 3.10 9.44 -17.51
C LEU A 25 3.52 10.53 -16.53
N PHE A 26 3.73 10.16 -15.28
CA PHE A 26 4.35 11.01 -14.27
C PHE A 26 5.76 10.53 -13.97
N VAL A 27 6.70 11.47 -13.82
CA VAL A 27 8.10 11.18 -13.49
C VAL A 27 8.56 12.09 -12.36
N GLY A 28 8.98 11.48 -11.25
CA GLY A 28 9.64 12.15 -10.13
C GLY A 28 11.15 12.19 -10.33
N ALA A 29 11.78 13.33 -10.01
CA ALA A 29 13.21 13.57 -10.14
C ALA A 29 13.74 14.31 -8.88
N PRO A 30 14.01 13.58 -7.77
CA PRO A 30 14.40 14.15 -6.48
C PRO A 30 15.66 15.02 -6.47
N GLY A 31 16.61 14.77 -7.39
CA GLY A 31 17.87 15.50 -7.46
C GLY A 31 17.77 16.91 -8.07
N SER A 32 16.62 17.26 -8.65
CA SER A 32 16.45 18.55 -9.32
C SER A 32 16.58 19.71 -8.34
N TRP A 33 17.24 20.80 -8.78
CA TRP A 33 17.34 22.08 -8.05
C TRP A 33 17.82 21.94 -6.60
N TYR A 34 19.11 21.68 -6.37
CA TYR A 34 19.67 21.49 -5.01
C TYR A 34 18.85 20.49 -4.16
N TRP A 35 18.45 19.38 -4.80
CA TRP A 35 17.63 18.34 -4.18
C TRP A 35 16.26 18.80 -3.65
N GLN A 36 15.72 19.93 -4.12
CA GLN A 36 14.30 20.27 -3.94
C GLN A 36 13.42 19.14 -4.51
N GLY A 37 13.80 18.66 -5.70
CA GLY A 37 13.06 17.68 -6.47
C GLY A 37 12.11 18.30 -7.50
N GLN A 38 11.62 17.48 -8.42
CA GLN A 38 10.76 17.94 -9.52
C GLN A 38 9.83 16.82 -9.96
N VAL A 39 8.63 17.19 -10.43
CA VAL A 39 7.68 16.26 -11.02
C VAL A 39 7.43 16.70 -12.45
N TYR A 40 7.46 15.73 -13.36
CA TYR A 40 7.09 15.88 -14.77
C TYR A 40 5.79 15.12 -15.00
N SER A 41 4.93 15.67 -15.84
CA SER A 41 3.75 15.00 -16.37
C SER A 41 3.77 15.09 -17.89
N ARG A 42 3.52 13.98 -18.56
CA ARG A 42 3.43 13.91 -20.02
C ARG A 42 2.18 13.16 -20.42
N ASP A 43 1.35 13.82 -21.20
CA ASP A 43 0.26 13.19 -21.92
C ASP A 43 0.82 12.46 -23.15
N LEU A 44 0.62 11.15 -23.23
CA LEU A 44 1.17 10.28 -24.27
C LEU A 44 0.38 10.35 -25.58
N VAL A 45 -0.83 10.91 -25.56
CA VAL A 45 -1.69 11.07 -26.74
C VAL A 45 -1.44 12.43 -27.39
N THR A 46 -1.51 13.50 -26.60
CA THR A 46 -1.35 14.88 -27.07
C THR A 46 0.09 15.37 -27.08
N ASN A 47 1.00 14.68 -26.38
CA ASN A 47 2.36 15.14 -26.08
C ASN A 47 2.42 16.44 -25.27
N ASP A 48 1.35 16.82 -24.55
CA ASP A 48 1.43 17.93 -23.58
C ASP A 48 2.38 17.54 -22.44
N GLU A 49 3.36 18.40 -22.18
CA GLU A 49 4.36 18.21 -21.13
C GLU A 49 4.28 19.32 -20.09
N ARG A 50 4.24 18.93 -18.82
CA ARG A 50 4.23 19.81 -17.66
C ARG A 50 5.36 19.45 -16.73
N LYS A 51 5.87 20.43 -16.00
CA LYS A 51 6.84 20.23 -14.93
C LYS A 51 6.63 21.23 -13.81
N THR A 52 6.90 20.81 -12.57
CA THR A 52 6.96 21.74 -11.43
C THR A 52 8.15 22.69 -11.58
N ARG A 53 8.08 23.85 -10.93
CA ARG A 53 9.12 24.89 -11.01
C ARG A 53 10.03 24.84 -9.78
N GLU A 54 11.21 25.45 -9.89
CA GLU A 54 12.11 25.70 -8.76
C GLU A 54 11.39 26.56 -7.71
N SER A 55 11.55 26.18 -6.44
CA SER A 55 11.01 26.85 -5.27
C SER A 55 12.12 27.66 -4.56
N PRO A 56 11.83 28.47 -3.53
CA PRO A 56 12.87 29.15 -2.75
C PRO A 56 13.84 28.15 -2.11
N ALA A 57 15.06 28.62 -1.79
CA ALA A 57 16.10 27.80 -1.16
C ALA A 57 15.71 27.17 0.19
N SER A 58 14.62 27.63 0.82
CA SER A 58 14.07 26.98 2.01
C SER A 58 13.51 25.57 1.75
N ASP A 59 13.21 25.25 0.49
CA ASP A 59 12.71 23.94 0.07
C ASP A 59 13.83 23.01 -0.45
N ASP A 60 15.08 23.47 -0.44
CA ASP A 60 16.24 22.65 -0.80
C ASP A 60 16.29 21.38 0.06
N ASP A 61 16.94 20.32 -0.45
CA ASP A 61 17.09 19.05 0.27
C ASP A 61 15.78 18.29 0.59
N SER A 62 14.64 18.65 -0.02
CA SER A 62 13.34 18.06 0.30
C SER A 62 12.96 16.77 -0.43
N PHE A 63 13.62 16.46 -1.55
CA PHE A 63 13.44 15.24 -2.36
C PHE A 63 12.02 15.05 -2.95
N LEU A 64 11.40 16.10 -3.49
CA LEU A 64 10.13 15.96 -4.22
C LEU A 64 10.28 15.01 -5.41
N GLY A 65 9.41 14.01 -5.53
CA GLY A 65 9.50 12.99 -6.58
C GLY A 65 10.15 11.70 -6.12
N TYR A 66 10.34 11.51 -4.80
CA TYR A 66 11.02 10.33 -4.25
C TYR A 66 10.22 9.04 -4.45
N SER A 67 8.90 9.15 -4.44
CA SER A 67 7.94 8.10 -4.77
C SER A 67 6.77 8.73 -5.53
N SER A 68 6.04 7.95 -6.32
CA SER A 68 4.87 8.46 -7.03
C SER A 68 3.85 7.35 -7.29
N ALA A 69 2.57 7.67 -7.17
CA ALA A 69 1.46 6.83 -7.60
C ALA A 69 0.39 7.70 -8.29
N ALA A 70 -0.23 7.15 -9.33
CA ALA A 70 -1.32 7.81 -10.04
C ALA A 70 -2.66 7.41 -9.40
N GLY A 71 -3.60 8.35 -9.35
CA GLY A 71 -4.94 8.19 -8.77
C GLY A 71 -5.83 9.35 -9.21
N GLU A 72 -7.14 9.26 -9.02
CA GLU A 72 -8.09 10.35 -9.32
C GLU A 72 -8.37 11.19 -8.07
N PHE A 73 -7.91 12.44 -8.05
CA PHE A 73 -7.97 13.30 -6.87
C PHE A 73 -8.77 14.58 -7.06
N THR A 74 -9.47 14.74 -8.20
CA THR A 74 -10.22 15.96 -8.53
C THR A 74 -11.69 15.72 -8.83
N GLY A 75 -12.07 14.46 -9.10
CA GLY A 75 -13.40 14.11 -9.58
C GLY A 75 -13.59 14.39 -11.07
N ASP A 76 -12.48 14.62 -11.79
CA ASP A 76 -12.51 14.71 -13.25
C ASP A 76 -12.21 13.33 -13.87
N THR A 77 -11.88 13.28 -15.17
CA THR A 77 -11.62 12.02 -15.89
C THR A 77 -10.13 11.74 -16.10
N SER A 78 -9.27 12.59 -15.53
CA SER A 78 -7.85 12.66 -15.82
C SER A 78 -7.09 12.28 -14.56
N MET A 79 -6.40 11.15 -14.63
CA MET A 79 -5.57 10.70 -13.52
C MET A 79 -4.58 11.78 -13.07
N ASP A 80 -4.55 11.98 -11.76
CA ASP A 80 -3.69 12.86 -11.00
C ASP A 80 -2.51 12.05 -10.43
N VAL A 81 -1.69 12.68 -9.58
CA VAL A 81 -0.53 12.03 -8.99
C VAL A 81 -0.30 12.46 -7.54
N VAL A 82 -0.04 11.48 -6.68
CA VAL A 82 0.53 11.70 -5.34
C VAL A 82 2.02 11.43 -5.40
N VAL A 83 2.80 12.32 -4.78
CA VAL A 83 4.26 12.30 -4.86
C VAL A 83 4.88 12.43 -3.47
N GLY A 84 5.82 11.54 -3.16
CA GLY A 84 6.61 11.60 -1.93
C GLY A 84 7.64 12.72 -1.93
N MET A 85 7.75 13.40 -0.79
CA MET A 85 8.74 14.44 -0.47
C MET A 85 9.24 14.21 0.98
N PRO A 86 10.00 13.13 1.22
CA PRO A 86 10.24 12.61 2.57
C PRO A 86 11.10 13.50 3.47
N ARG A 87 11.82 14.46 2.89
CA ARG A 87 12.60 15.45 3.66
C ARG A 87 11.91 16.82 3.74
N GLY A 88 10.73 16.98 3.13
CA GLY A 88 9.94 18.20 3.24
C GLY A 88 9.38 18.41 4.66
N ASN A 89 8.80 19.59 4.88
CA ASN A 89 8.15 19.97 6.15
C ASN A 89 9.05 19.81 7.39
N ASN A 90 10.24 20.42 7.40
CA ASN A 90 11.21 20.27 8.49
C ASN A 90 11.54 18.80 8.79
N LEU A 91 11.80 17.99 7.75
CA LEU A 91 12.14 16.56 7.82
C LEU A 91 11.05 15.64 8.40
N THR A 92 9.82 16.13 8.61
CA THR A 92 8.68 15.26 8.96
C THR A 92 8.13 14.51 7.74
N GLY A 93 8.42 15.00 6.54
CA GLY A 93 8.01 14.42 5.26
C GLY A 93 6.65 14.92 4.78
N LYS A 94 6.41 14.84 3.46
CA LYS A 94 5.12 15.14 2.82
C LYS A 94 4.76 14.11 1.76
N ALA A 95 3.45 13.92 1.57
CA ALA A 95 2.85 13.43 0.34
C ALA A 95 2.14 14.62 -0.34
N VAL A 96 2.58 14.95 -1.55
CA VAL A 96 2.14 16.12 -2.31
C VAL A 96 1.25 15.65 -3.45
N LEU A 97 -0.01 16.08 -3.45
CA LEU A 97 -0.97 15.75 -4.48
C LEU A 97 -0.96 16.84 -5.55
N TYR A 98 -0.86 16.40 -6.79
CA TYR A 98 -0.89 17.26 -7.96
C TYR A 98 -1.96 16.78 -8.93
N SER A 99 -2.67 17.72 -9.53
CA SER A 99 -3.55 17.38 -10.64
C SER A 99 -2.75 16.89 -11.84
N SER A 100 -3.46 16.36 -12.84
CA SER A 100 -2.90 16.01 -14.14
C SER A 100 -2.09 17.16 -14.78
N LEU A 101 -2.46 18.42 -14.50
CA LEU A 101 -1.77 19.63 -14.97
C LEU A 101 -0.66 20.14 -14.03
N LEU A 102 -0.29 19.35 -13.03
CA LEU A 102 0.66 19.68 -11.96
C LEU A 102 0.27 20.91 -11.13
N ARG A 103 -1.05 21.13 -10.93
CA ARG A 103 -1.54 22.09 -9.93
C ARG A 103 -1.56 21.42 -8.58
N ASN A 104 -1.03 22.06 -7.54
CA ASN A 104 -1.06 21.49 -6.20
C ASN A 104 -2.50 21.41 -5.69
N LEU A 105 -2.93 20.22 -5.29
CA LEU A 105 -4.28 19.95 -4.79
C LEU A 105 -4.27 19.98 -3.26
N GLN A 106 -3.40 19.19 -2.65
CA GLN A 106 -3.28 19.05 -1.21
C GLN A 106 -1.86 18.62 -0.84
N ASN A 107 -1.43 18.99 0.38
CA ASN A 107 -0.19 18.52 0.98
C ASN A 107 -0.51 17.83 2.29
N ILE A 108 -0.19 16.54 2.39
CA ILE A 108 -0.33 15.74 3.60
C ILE A 108 1.05 15.66 4.24
N SER A 109 1.16 15.99 5.52
CA SER A 109 2.44 16.00 6.25
C SER A 109 2.54 14.82 7.19
N GLY A 110 3.76 14.29 7.35
CA GLY A 110 4.08 13.33 8.39
C GLY A 110 4.13 13.98 9.78
N GLU A 111 4.15 13.14 10.81
CA GLU A 111 4.09 13.58 12.22
C GLU A 111 5.45 13.53 12.94
N GLN A 112 6.39 12.70 12.46
CA GLN A 112 7.66 12.45 13.14
C GLN A 112 8.84 12.83 12.24
N MET A 113 9.73 13.68 12.79
CA MET A 113 10.99 14.07 12.16
C MET A 113 11.85 12.84 11.86
N GLY A 114 12.36 12.72 10.64
CA GLY A 114 13.25 11.65 10.22
C GLY A 114 12.54 10.33 9.90
N SER A 115 11.22 10.25 10.06
CA SER A 115 10.44 9.03 9.76
C SER A 115 10.36 8.68 8.27
N TYR A 116 10.73 9.64 7.40
CA TYR A 116 10.70 9.51 5.94
C TYR A 116 9.27 9.29 5.39
N PHE A 117 8.27 9.99 5.95
CA PHE A 117 6.91 9.98 5.43
C PHE A 117 6.88 10.38 3.94
N GLY A 118 6.36 9.50 3.09
CA GLY A 118 6.42 9.65 1.62
C GLY A 118 7.57 8.87 0.97
N TYR A 119 8.25 7.99 1.70
CA TYR A 119 9.25 7.08 1.13
C TYR A 119 8.65 6.20 0.04
N SER A 120 7.47 5.65 0.30
CA SER A 120 6.67 4.86 -0.64
C SER A 120 5.24 5.38 -0.61
N VAL A 121 4.56 5.28 -1.75
CA VAL A 121 3.14 5.62 -1.88
C VAL A 121 2.46 4.60 -2.79
N CYS A 122 1.21 4.26 -2.50
CA CYS A 122 0.32 3.61 -3.45
C CYS A 122 -1.10 4.17 -3.32
N VAL A 123 -1.93 3.90 -4.32
CA VAL A 123 -3.31 4.33 -4.41
C VAL A 123 -4.19 3.10 -4.52
N SER A 124 -5.30 3.06 -3.78
CA SER A 124 -6.32 2.02 -3.85
C SER A 124 -7.61 2.49 -3.20
N ASP A 125 -8.78 2.09 -3.73
CA ASP A 125 -10.08 2.28 -3.08
C ASP A 125 -10.29 1.20 -1.99
N VAL A 126 -9.70 1.42 -0.81
CA VAL A 126 -9.69 0.41 0.26
C VAL A 126 -11.00 0.38 1.05
N ASN A 127 -11.81 1.44 0.94
CA ASN A 127 -13.09 1.55 1.63
C ASN A 127 -14.30 1.19 0.72
N GLY A 128 -14.08 1.04 -0.59
CA GLY A 128 -15.07 0.63 -1.59
C GLY A 128 -16.11 1.70 -1.89
N ASP A 129 -15.78 2.99 -1.73
CA ASP A 129 -16.70 4.11 -1.97
C ASP A 129 -16.59 4.69 -3.39
N GLY A 130 -15.70 4.14 -4.21
CA GLY A 130 -15.43 4.55 -5.58
C GLY A 130 -14.47 5.72 -5.73
N LEU A 131 -13.81 6.14 -4.63
CA LEU A 131 -12.79 7.18 -4.61
C LEU A 131 -11.42 6.57 -4.27
N ASP A 132 -10.37 7.17 -4.83
CA ASP A 132 -9.02 6.66 -4.68
C ASP A 132 -8.42 7.09 -3.32
N ASP A 133 -8.19 6.13 -2.42
CA ASP A 133 -7.49 6.37 -1.16
C ASP A 133 -5.97 6.32 -1.35
N ILE A 134 -5.25 6.99 -0.44
CA ILE A 134 -3.78 7.09 -0.49
C ILE A 134 -3.15 6.35 0.68
N VAL A 135 -2.19 5.48 0.37
CA VAL A 135 -1.37 4.79 1.36
C VAL A 135 0.05 5.36 1.32
N VAL A 136 0.57 5.81 2.46
CA VAL A 136 1.89 6.44 2.57
C VAL A 136 2.77 5.70 3.58
N GLY A 137 3.98 5.32 3.17
CA GLY A 137 4.97 4.68 4.02
C GLY A 137 5.92 5.69 4.70
N ALA A 138 6.27 5.38 5.95
CA ALA A 138 7.28 6.05 6.77
C ALA A 138 8.18 4.99 7.45
N PRO A 139 9.10 4.37 6.70
CA PRO A 139 9.85 3.19 7.15
C PRO A 139 10.82 3.45 8.32
N PHE A 140 11.18 4.70 8.61
CA PHE A 140 12.06 5.03 9.74
C PHE A 140 11.28 5.53 10.96
N PHE A 141 9.95 5.43 10.94
CA PHE A 141 9.14 5.76 12.10
C PHE A 141 9.52 4.91 13.32
N THR A 142 9.53 5.55 14.49
CA THR A 142 9.75 4.93 15.80
C THR A 142 8.63 5.28 16.78
N ASN A 143 7.97 4.29 17.35
CA ASN A 143 6.96 4.45 18.39
C ASN A 143 7.64 4.60 19.75
N LEU A 144 7.84 5.85 20.16
CA LEU A 144 8.46 6.21 21.44
C LEU A 144 7.66 5.73 22.68
N ASN A 145 6.39 5.35 22.51
CA ASN A 145 5.54 4.86 23.59
C ASN A 145 5.57 3.33 23.73
N SER A 146 6.28 2.63 22.85
CA SER A 146 6.41 1.18 22.93
C SER A 146 7.11 0.77 24.22
N LYS A 147 6.51 -0.18 24.95
CA LYS A 147 7.12 -0.78 26.16
C LYS A 147 8.38 -1.59 25.84
N GLU A 148 8.44 -2.10 24.61
CA GLU A 148 9.61 -2.75 24.05
C GLU A 148 10.43 -1.64 23.37
N SER A 149 11.71 -1.48 23.70
CA SER A 149 12.61 -0.44 23.15
C SER A 149 12.92 -0.64 21.65
N LYS A 150 11.86 -0.66 20.83
CA LYS A 150 11.88 -0.73 19.37
C LYS A 150 12.23 0.63 18.80
N TYR A 151 12.87 0.59 17.64
CA TYR A 151 13.20 1.75 16.85
C TYR A 151 13.21 1.35 15.39
N GLU A 152 12.86 2.30 14.51
CA GLU A 152 12.75 2.06 13.06
C GLU A 152 11.85 0.85 12.72
N GLU A 153 10.78 0.64 13.48
CA GLU A 153 9.79 -0.37 13.12
C GLU A 153 9.06 -0.04 11.82
N GLY A 154 8.93 1.25 11.52
CA GLY A 154 8.20 1.76 10.37
C GLY A 154 6.69 1.86 10.61
N ARG A 155 6.05 2.73 9.85
CA ARG A 155 4.61 3.03 9.92
C ARG A 155 4.05 3.24 8.52
N VAL A 156 2.82 2.81 8.32
CA VAL A 156 2.01 3.11 7.13
C VAL A 156 0.77 3.89 7.54
N TYR A 157 0.41 4.87 6.74
CA TYR A 157 -0.78 5.71 6.91
C TYR A 157 -1.72 5.48 5.75
N VAL A 158 -3.00 5.27 6.04
CA VAL A 158 -4.07 5.17 5.04
C VAL A 158 -4.95 6.40 5.18
N HIS A 159 -4.97 7.22 4.14
CA HIS A 159 -5.73 8.45 4.04
C HIS A 159 -6.90 8.24 3.08
N TYR A 160 -8.11 8.43 3.58
CA TYR A 160 -9.32 8.24 2.80
C TYR A 160 -9.72 9.51 2.08
N GLN A 161 -10.11 9.38 0.82
CA GLN A 161 -10.65 10.51 0.06
C GLN A 161 -12.13 10.71 0.43
N ASP A 162 -12.54 11.96 0.65
CA ASP A 162 -13.97 12.27 0.82
C ASP A 162 -14.64 12.68 -0.50
N LYS A 163 -15.97 12.79 -0.49
CA LYS A 163 -16.78 13.21 -1.65
C LYS A 163 -16.51 14.64 -2.15
N LYS A 164 -15.68 15.42 -1.44
CA LYS A 164 -15.19 16.73 -1.89
C LYS A 164 -13.80 16.63 -2.49
N HIS A 165 -13.30 15.41 -2.69
CA HIS A 165 -11.95 15.09 -3.16
C HIS A 165 -10.86 15.65 -2.24
N PHE A 166 -11.11 15.55 -0.92
CA PHE A 166 -10.21 16.03 0.11
C PHE A 166 -9.82 14.90 1.07
N PHE A 167 -8.58 14.91 1.53
CA PHE A 167 -8.05 13.93 2.48
C PHE A 167 -8.00 14.53 3.90
N ASP A 168 -8.88 14.10 4.79
CA ASP A 168 -8.78 14.49 6.20
C ASP A 168 -7.66 13.70 6.87
N ILE A 169 -6.66 14.43 7.39
CA ILE A 169 -5.48 13.84 8.03
C ILE A 169 -5.87 13.23 9.38
N ASP A 170 -6.89 13.77 10.06
CA ASP A 170 -7.29 13.32 11.39
C ASP A 170 -8.11 12.02 11.36
N SER A 171 -8.72 11.67 10.22
CA SER A 171 -9.47 10.43 10.02
C SER A 171 -8.64 9.27 9.44
N ARG A 172 -7.31 9.42 9.38
CA ARG A 172 -6.41 8.40 8.82
C ARG A 172 -6.36 7.13 9.68
N THR A 173 -6.17 5.98 9.04
CA THR A 173 -5.78 4.74 9.74
C THR A 173 -4.25 4.63 9.79
N VAL A 174 -3.71 4.11 10.88
CA VAL A 174 -2.27 3.95 11.08
C VAL A 174 -1.94 2.48 11.36
N LEU A 175 -0.95 1.96 10.65
CA LEU A 175 -0.46 0.58 10.78
C LEU A 175 1.01 0.63 11.18
N ASP A 176 1.35 0.01 12.32
CA ASP A 176 2.70 -0.01 12.87
C ASP A 176 3.42 -1.34 12.58
N GLY A 177 4.71 -1.24 12.26
CA GLY A 177 5.59 -2.39 12.18
C GLY A 177 5.78 -3.06 13.54
N SER A 178 5.96 -4.39 13.52
CA SER A 178 6.11 -5.17 14.77
C SER A 178 7.57 -5.41 15.18
N TYR A 179 8.53 -5.19 14.28
CA TYR A 179 9.95 -5.56 14.45
C TYR A 179 10.83 -4.31 14.53
N THR A 180 11.77 -4.29 15.47
CA THR A 180 12.82 -3.25 15.50
C THR A 180 13.64 -3.32 14.21
N LYS A 181 13.96 -2.16 13.62
CA LYS A 181 14.59 -2.03 12.29
C LYS A 181 13.84 -2.73 11.16
N GLY A 182 12.58 -3.12 11.35
CA GLY A 182 11.82 -3.85 10.35
C GLY A 182 11.57 -3.04 9.08
N ARG A 183 11.53 -1.71 9.21
CA ARG A 183 11.24 -0.75 8.14
C ARG A 183 9.93 -1.07 7.42
N PHE A 184 8.89 -1.31 8.20
CA PHE A 184 7.53 -1.49 7.69
C PHE A 184 7.07 -0.26 6.90
N GLY A 185 6.53 -0.49 5.70
CA GLY A 185 6.19 0.60 4.77
C GLY A 185 7.34 1.02 3.86
N LEU A 186 8.43 0.26 3.78
CA LEU A 186 9.51 0.54 2.82
C LEU A 186 9.01 0.33 1.37
N SER A 187 8.24 -0.72 1.13
CA SER A 187 7.57 -0.93 -0.15
C SER A 187 6.06 -1.05 0.05
N LEU A 188 5.31 -0.51 -0.90
CA LEU A 188 3.86 -0.55 -0.95
C LEU A 188 3.45 -0.94 -2.36
N ALA A 189 2.41 -1.76 -2.47
CA ALA A 189 1.77 -2.09 -3.74
C ALA A 189 0.27 -2.21 -3.53
N SER A 190 -0.50 -1.54 -4.38
CA SER A 190 -1.91 -1.90 -4.56
C SER A 190 -1.97 -3.34 -5.07
N LEU A 191 -2.96 -4.08 -4.59
CA LEU A 191 -3.26 -5.43 -5.05
C LEU A 191 -4.59 -5.47 -5.79
N LYS A 192 -5.30 -4.33 -5.92
CA LYS A 192 -6.73 -4.27 -6.24
C LYS A 192 -7.50 -5.21 -5.31
N ASP A 193 -8.67 -5.67 -5.72
CA ASP A 193 -9.45 -6.65 -4.99
C ASP A 193 -8.85 -8.07 -5.16
N ILE A 194 -7.91 -8.46 -4.29
CA ILE A 194 -7.16 -9.72 -4.43
C ILE A 194 -7.97 -10.94 -3.99
N ASN A 195 -9.06 -10.73 -3.24
CA ASN A 195 -9.91 -11.79 -2.71
C ASN A 195 -11.33 -11.78 -3.33
N ARG A 196 -11.63 -10.81 -4.19
CA ARG A 196 -12.92 -10.57 -4.84
C ARG A 196 -14.07 -10.31 -3.86
N ASP A 197 -13.80 -9.59 -2.77
CA ASP A 197 -14.80 -9.22 -1.77
C ASP A 197 -15.45 -7.84 -2.00
N GLY A 198 -15.03 -7.11 -3.04
CA GLY A 198 -15.57 -5.82 -3.47
C GLY A 198 -14.81 -4.61 -2.93
N TYR A 199 -13.70 -4.82 -2.21
CA TYR A 199 -12.85 -3.75 -1.68
C TYR A 199 -11.42 -3.96 -2.18
N GLU A 200 -10.70 -2.88 -2.47
CA GLU A 200 -9.30 -3.03 -2.84
C GLU A 200 -8.38 -3.27 -1.64
N ASP A 201 -7.29 -3.95 -1.92
CA ASP A 201 -6.32 -4.44 -0.96
C ASP A 201 -4.92 -3.89 -1.28
N PHE A 202 -4.01 -3.96 -0.31
CA PHE A 202 -2.61 -3.60 -0.55
C PHE A 202 -1.63 -4.51 0.21
N ALA A 203 -0.42 -4.57 -0.31
CA ALA A 203 0.72 -5.22 0.32
C ALA A 203 1.67 -4.19 0.92
N VAL A 204 2.23 -4.52 2.09
CA VAL A 204 3.30 -3.77 2.74
C VAL A 204 4.53 -4.65 2.90
N GLY A 205 5.67 -4.18 2.39
CA GLY A 205 6.96 -4.81 2.63
C GLY A 205 7.68 -4.24 3.85
N ALA A 206 8.30 -5.14 4.61
CA ALA A 206 9.21 -4.85 5.72
C ALA A 206 10.46 -5.74 5.55
N PRO A 207 11.38 -5.37 4.64
CA PRO A 207 12.46 -6.27 4.18
C PRO A 207 13.47 -6.66 5.25
N TYR A 208 13.46 -6.00 6.41
CA TYR A 208 14.37 -6.29 7.51
C TYR A 208 13.65 -6.78 8.77
N ALA A 209 12.35 -7.08 8.65
CA ALA A 209 11.53 -7.66 9.71
C ALA A 209 11.65 -9.19 9.74
N GLY A 210 10.94 -9.82 10.67
CA GLY A 210 10.84 -11.28 10.76
C GLY A 210 12.00 -11.92 11.49
N LYS A 211 12.07 -13.26 11.39
CA LYS A 211 13.15 -14.03 11.99
C LYS A 211 14.47 -13.69 11.29
N ASP A 212 15.50 -13.43 12.09
CA ASP A 212 16.85 -13.06 11.64
C ASP A 212 16.89 -11.82 10.71
N GLY A 213 15.82 -11.01 10.65
CA GLY A 213 15.73 -9.82 9.81
C GLY A 213 15.66 -10.12 8.31
N LYS A 214 15.12 -11.28 7.92
CA LYS A 214 15.12 -11.75 6.51
C LYS A 214 14.02 -11.15 5.63
N GLY A 215 13.08 -10.43 6.23
CA GLY A 215 12.01 -9.72 5.54
C GLY A 215 10.64 -10.36 5.72
N VAL A 216 9.61 -9.53 5.67
CA VAL A 216 8.20 -9.94 5.81
C VAL A 216 7.36 -9.10 4.88
N ILE A 217 6.30 -9.70 4.32
CA ILE A 217 5.27 -9.00 3.57
C ILE A 217 3.93 -9.21 4.25
N TYR A 218 3.16 -8.15 4.34
CA TYR A 218 1.85 -8.13 4.97
C TYR A 218 0.82 -7.79 3.91
N ILE A 219 -0.26 -8.58 3.82
CA ILE A 219 -1.43 -8.27 2.99
C ILE A 219 -2.52 -7.75 3.90
N TYR A 220 -3.06 -6.60 3.54
CA TYR A 220 -4.16 -5.94 4.25
C TYR A 220 -5.37 -5.90 3.34
N HIS A 221 -6.51 -6.37 3.85
CA HIS A 221 -7.77 -6.33 3.11
C HIS A 221 -8.57 -5.08 3.40
N GLY A 222 -9.18 -4.53 2.35
CA GLY A 222 -10.17 -3.47 2.44
C GLY A 222 -11.46 -3.89 3.15
N SER A 223 -12.29 -2.90 3.45
CA SER A 223 -13.65 -3.10 3.96
C SER A 223 -14.46 -1.81 3.90
N ALA A 224 -15.78 -1.90 4.03
CA ALA A 224 -16.66 -0.72 4.08
C ALA A 224 -16.32 0.28 5.21
N SER A 225 -15.59 -0.14 6.24
CA SER A 225 -15.11 0.71 7.33
C SER A 225 -13.69 1.25 7.12
N GLY A 226 -13.13 1.09 5.92
CA GLY A 226 -11.73 1.32 5.62
C GLY A 226 -10.88 0.05 5.76
N ILE A 227 -9.57 0.21 5.88
CA ILE A 227 -8.64 -0.93 5.92
C ILE A 227 -8.81 -1.77 7.19
N ARG A 228 -8.71 -3.10 7.08
CA ARG A 228 -8.63 -3.98 8.25
C ARG A 228 -7.24 -3.89 8.87
N GLU A 229 -7.13 -3.36 10.08
CA GLU A 229 -5.83 -3.12 10.74
C GLU A 229 -4.99 -4.39 11.01
N LYS A 230 -5.62 -5.57 11.03
CA LYS A 230 -4.91 -6.85 11.14
C LYS A 230 -4.63 -7.39 9.74
N PRO A 231 -3.38 -7.77 9.41
CA PRO A 231 -3.07 -8.37 8.13
C PRO A 231 -3.83 -9.69 7.95
N SER A 232 -4.37 -9.91 6.76
CA SER A 232 -5.07 -11.14 6.38
C SER A 232 -4.10 -12.28 6.09
N GLN A 233 -2.92 -11.93 5.56
CA GLN A 233 -1.82 -12.85 5.30
C GLN A 233 -0.49 -12.18 5.65
N VAL A 234 0.42 -12.97 6.23
CA VAL A 234 1.80 -12.56 6.52
C VAL A 234 2.70 -13.58 5.82
N ILE A 235 3.48 -13.12 4.85
CA ILE A 235 4.36 -13.96 4.03
C ILE A 235 5.78 -13.81 4.54
N THR A 236 6.41 -14.93 4.90
CA THR A 236 7.78 -14.95 5.42
C THR A 236 8.70 -15.91 4.65
N PRO A 237 10.03 -15.74 4.73
CA PRO A 237 11.01 -16.63 4.11
C PRO A 237 10.83 -18.12 4.47
N GLU A 238 10.31 -18.43 5.67
CA GLU A 238 10.08 -19.80 6.13
C GLU A 238 9.06 -20.57 5.27
N GLU A 239 8.20 -19.88 4.52
CA GLU A 239 7.27 -20.50 3.57
C GLU A 239 7.99 -21.07 2.33
N PHE A 240 9.27 -20.71 2.14
CA PHE A 240 10.11 -21.14 1.02
C PHE A 240 11.30 -21.99 1.50
N PRO A 241 11.08 -23.18 2.08
CA PRO A 241 12.13 -23.92 2.81
C PRO A 241 13.33 -24.35 1.96
N ASN A 242 13.19 -24.38 0.63
CA ASN A 242 14.25 -24.76 -0.30
C ASN A 242 15.04 -23.56 -0.84
N VAL A 243 14.75 -22.36 -0.34
CA VAL A 243 15.27 -21.10 -0.88
C VAL A 243 15.65 -20.19 0.28
N ASP A 244 16.94 -19.90 0.45
CA ASP A 244 17.37 -18.94 1.47
C ASP A 244 17.10 -17.50 0.98
N LEU A 245 16.14 -16.83 1.59
CA LEU A 245 15.69 -15.48 1.22
C LEU A 245 16.10 -14.47 2.29
N ASN A 246 16.67 -13.36 1.86
CA ASN A 246 17.00 -12.17 2.64
C ASN A 246 16.42 -10.96 1.94
N THR A 247 16.03 -9.92 2.67
CA THR A 247 15.40 -8.70 2.14
C THR A 247 14.08 -8.93 1.41
N LEU A 248 13.34 -9.98 1.80
CA LEU A 248 12.05 -10.32 1.22
C LEU A 248 11.07 -9.14 1.37
N GLY A 249 10.53 -8.65 0.24
CA GLY A 249 9.61 -7.52 0.25
C GLY A 249 10.29 -6.16 0.12
N PHE A 250 11.56 -6.12 -0.29
CA PHE A 250 12.22 -4.85 -0.62
C PHE A 250 11.53 -4.11 -1.77
N ALA A 251 11.02 -4.88 -2.74
CA ALA A 251 10.14 -4.39 -3.79
C ALA A 251 8.92 -5.30 -3.87
N VAL A 252 7.75 -4.73 -4.12
CA VAL A 252 6.49 -5.48 -4.30
C VAL A 252 5.75 -4.85 -5.48
N SER A 253 5.13 -5.68 -6.31
CA SER A 253 4.25 -5.25 -7.39
C SER A 253 3.06 -6.22 -7.47
N GLY A 254 1.86 -5.68 -7.67
CA GLY A 254 0.62 -6.45 -7.77
C GLY A 254 -0.33 -5.85 -8.81
N SER A 255 -1.63 -6.01 -8.59
CA SER A 255 -2.74 -5.45 -9.39
C SER A 255 -3.02 -6.11 -10.76
N MET A 256 -2.26 -7.12 -11.16
CA MET A 256 -2.43 -7.79 -12.46
C MET A 256 -2.55 -9.30 -12.29
N ASP A 257 -3.57 -9.88 -12.92
CA ASP A 257 -3.73 -11.33 -13.08
C ASP A 257 -2.71 -11.82 -14.13
N MET A 258 -1.80 -12.70 -13.72
CA MET A 258 -0.70 -13.21 -14.55
C MET A 258 -0.90 -14.67 -14.96
N ASP A 259 -1.86 -15.38 -14.38
CA ASP A 259 -2.17 -16.78 -14.69
C ASP A 259 -3.57 -17.00 -15.27
N SER A 260 -4.31 -15.91 -15.53
CA SER A 260 -5.68 -15.90 -16.07
C SER A 260 -6.69 -16.61 -15.17
N ASN A 261 -6.48 -16.57 -13.85
CA ASN A 261 -7.40 -17.15 -12.88
C ASN A 261 -8.44 -16.15 -12.36
N GLU A 262 -8.47 -14.93 -12.91
CA GLU A 262 -9.34 -13.82 -12.56
C GLU A 262 -8.96 -13.06 -11.27
N TYR A 263 -7.96 -13.50 -10.51
CA TYR A 263 -7.47 -12.83 -9.31
C TYR A 263 -6.11 -12.15 -9.59
N PRO A 264 -5.88 -10.93 -9.11
CA PRO A 264 -4.57 -10.29 -9.19
C PRO A 264 -3.47 -11.11 -8.51
N ASP A 265 -2.30 -11.21 -9.13
CA ASP A 265 -1.14 -11.91 -8.59
C ASP A 265 -0.09 -10.93 -8.04
N ILE A 266 0.92 -11.44 -7.34
CA ILE A 266 1.97 -10.63 -6.68
C ILE A 266 3.36 -11.07 -7.14
N VAL A 267 4.23 -10.10 -7.41
CA VAL A 267 5.68 -10.29 -7.57
C VAL A 267 6.43 -9.57 -6.46
N ILE A 268 7.38 -10.28 -5.85
CA ILE A 268 8.11 -9.85 -4.67
C ILE A 268 9.61 -9.88 -4.97
N GLY A 269 10.30 -8.78 -4.74
CA GLY A 269 11.76 -8.68 -4.85
C GLY A 269 12.47 -8.95 -3.51
N ALA A 270 13.56 -9.70 -3.59
CA ALA A 270 14.51 -9.97 -2.52
C ALA A 270 15.93 -9.76 -3.07
N TYR A 271 16.39 -8.51 -3.05
CA TYR A 271 17.59 -8.10 -3.81
C TYR A 271 18.87 -8.74 -3.26
N ASP A 272 18.99 -8.89 -1.94
CA ASP A 272 20.18 -9.47 -1.30
C ASP A 272 20.31 -10.97 -1.57
N SER A 273 19.20 -11.61 -1.98
CA SER A 273 19.20 -12.99 -2.48
C SER A 273 19.27 -13.10 -3.99
N GLU A 274 19.28 -11.98 -4.72
CA GLU A 274 19.19 -11.93 -6.19
C GLU A 274 17.94 -12.67 -6.73
N ARG A 275 16.81 -12.62 -5.99
CA ARG A 275 15.59 -13.34 -6.36
C ARG A 275 14.38 -12.44 -6.52
N ALA A 276 13.49 -12.86 -7.41
CA ALA A 276 12.10 -12.42 -7.47
C ALA A 276 11.20 -13.64 -7.26
N ILE A 277 10.16 -13.49 -6.44
CA ILE A 277 9.19 -14.52 -6.12
C ILE A 277 7.87 -14.11 -6.78
N PHE A 278 7.32 -15.01 -7.60
CA PHE A 278 5.99 -14.87 -8.16
C PHE A 278 5.01 -15.70 -7.33
N MET A 279 3.98 -15.05 -6.81
CA MET A 279 2.93 -15.66 -6.01
C MET A 279 1.59 -15.51 -6.70
N ARG A 280 0.92 -16.65 -6.87
CA ARG A 280 -0.41 -16.71 -7.47
C ARG A 280 -1.48 -16.60 -6.42
N SER A 281 -2.49 -15.80 -6.69
CA SER A 281 -3.69 -15.76 -5.87
C SER A 281 -4.50 -17.03 -6.05
N ARG A 282 -5.22 -17.42 -5.00
CA ARG A 282 -6.05 -18.64 -5.01
C ARG A 282 -7.52 -18.23 -5.10
N PRO A 283 -8.33 -18.89 -5.94
CA PRO A 283 -9.76 -18.63 -5.95
C PRO A 283 -10.39 -18.79 -4.57
N VAL A 284 -11.18 -17.78 -4.16
CA VAL A 284 -11.82 -17.72 -2.85
C VAL A 284 -13.24 -18.27 -2.96
N VAL A 285 -13.57 -19.26 -2.12
CA VAL A 285 -14.90 -19.89 -2.08
C VAL A 285 -15.60 -19.50 -0.78
N ASN A 286 -16.70 -18.76 -0.89
CA ASN A 286 -17.55 -18.40 0.24
C ASN A 286 -18.58 -19.50 0.52
N ILE A 287 -18.52 -20.10 1.72
CA ILE A 287 -19.43 -21.17 2.15
C ILE A 287 -20.33 -20.65 3.27
N THR A 288 -21.64 -20.58 3.01
CA THR A 288 -22.65 -20.26 4.02
C THR A 288 -23.34 -21.54 4.50
N SER A 289 -23.14 -21.89 5.77
CA SER A 289 -23.78 -23.06 6.39
C SER A 289 -24.89 -22.62 7.34
N SER A 290 -26.05 -23.27 7.26
CA SER A 290 -27.12 -23.10 8.24
C SER A 290 -27.46 -24.44 8.87
N MET A 291 -27.75 -24.43 10.17
CA MET A 291 -28.25 -25.59 10.90
C MET A 291 -29.61 -25.23 11.46
N LYS A 292 -30.62 -26.03 11.14
CA LYS A 292 -31.94 -25.92 11.73
C LYS A 292 -32.19 -27.15 12.57
N LEU A 293 -32.40 -26.95 13.87
CA LEU A 293 -32.88 -28.02 14.73
C LEU A 293 -34.34 -28.28 14.39
N SER A 294 -34.73 -29.56 14.31
CA SER A 294 -36.10 -29.96 14.02
C SER A 294 -37.06 -29.65 15.18
N LYS A 295 -36.53 -29.50 16.39
CA LYS A 295 -37.25 -29.11 17.60
C LYS A 295 -36.38 -28.15 18.40
N ASP A 296 -36.98 -27.07 18.90
CA ASP A 296 -36.31 -26.13 19.80
C ASP A 296 -36.27 -26.63 21.26
N VAL A 297 -37.14 -27.60 21.58
CA VAL A 297 -37.24 -28.22 22.92
C VAL A 297 -37.33 -29.73 22.77
N LEU A 298 -36.47 -30.43 23.53
CA LEU A 298 -36.50 -31.89 23.66
C LEU A 298 -37.39 -32.26 24.86
N SER A 299 -38.56 -32.85 24.60
CA SER A 299 -39.41 -33.39 25.66
C SER A 299 -38.87 -34.75 26.13
N LEU A 300 -38.52 -34.86 27.41
CA LEU A 300 -38.06 -36.12 28.02
C LEU A 300 -39.15 -37.20 28.10
N GLU A 301 -40.41 -36.80 27.95
CA GLU A 301 -41.57 -37.68 27.92
C GLU A 301 -41.81 -38.26 26.52
N ASP A 302 -41.41 -37.54 25.47
CA ASP A 302 -41.64 -37.91 24.06
C ASP A 302 -40.55 -38.87 23.54
N LYS A 303 -40.58 -40.13 24.01
CA LYS A 303 -39.58 -41.18 23.69
C LYS A 303 -39.84 -41.87 22.34
N THR A 304 -39.69 -41.11 21.26
CA THR A 304 -39.97 -41.56 19.87
C THR A 304 -38.82 -42.33 19.22
N CYS A 305 -37.59 -42.23 19.73
CA CYS A 305 -36.43 -42.91 19.16
C CYS A 305 -36.13 -44.23 19.88
N THR A 306 -35.71 -45.27 19.15
CA THR A 306 -35.35 -46.57 19.71
C THR A 306 -33.88 -46.88 19.42
N LEU A 307 -33.11 -47.13 20.47
CA LEU A 307 -31.69 -47.49 20.40
C LEU A 307 -31.49 -48.96 19.99
N LYS A 308 -30.25 -49.33 19.66
CA LYS A 308 -29.89 -50.69 19.21
C LYS A 308 -30.20 -51.79 20.24
N ASP A 309 -30.15 -51.45 21.53
CA ASP A 309 -30.51 -52.32 22.67
C ASP A 309 -32.04 -52.38 22.91
N LYS A 310 -32.83 -51.74 22.05
CA LYS A 310 -34.30 -51.57 22.13
C LYS A 310 -34.78 -50.61 23.22
N THR A 311 -33.89 -49.86 23.86
CA THR A 311 -34.27 -48.80 24.81
C THR A 311 -34.88 -47.61 24.06
N LYS A 312 -36.03 -47.11 24.53
CA LYS A 312 -36.66 -45.90 23.97
C LYS A 312 -36.13 -44.63 24.63
N VAL A 313 -35.77 -43.64 23.83
CA VAL A 313 -35.20 -42.35 24.26
C VAL A 313 -35.88 -41.17 23.56
N ALA A 314 -35.82 -40.00 24.19
CA ALA A 314 -36.35 -38.76 23.64
C ALA A 314 -35.48 -38.25 22.48
N TRP A 315 -36.13 -37.66 21.46
CA TRP A 315 -35.54 -36.99 20.30
C TRP A 315 -36.40 -35.79 19.88
#